data_AF-A0A0X8X2B5-F1
#
_entry.id   AF-A0A0X8X2B5-F1
#
_cell.length_a   1.000
_cell.length_b   1.000
_cell.length_c   1.000
_cell.angle_alpha   90.00
_cell.angle_beta   90.00
_cell.angle_gamma   90.00
#
_symmetry.space_group_name_H-M   'P 1'
#
loop_
_entity.id
_entity.type
_entity.pdbx_description
1 polymer ?
#
loop_
_entity_poly.entity_id
_entity_poly.type
_entity_poly.pdbx_seq_one_letter_code
_entity_poly.pdbx_strand_id
1 'polypeptide(L)'
;MELNELLPLIIADKQLHAKWLNTLSLMENTGARKISASEDMETVTYIILKHAAEEHRHAFYLKKQIEKTGIDTCQTYASQYLLAPAYSRYYLNQLDIDVCRYLKNELKLTGKELRFAAYLLVTYAIEVRADELYPIYQEALENAGSKVNVKSIILEEEGHLEEMINQLKSFSPDWETHAAKAVAFESSLFNKWVSALAESLQFSVGSLQ
;
A
#
# COMPACT_ATOMS: atom_id res chain seq x y z
N MET A 1 -18.12 5.75 5.17
CA MET A 1 -18.17 4.46 4.46
C MET A 1 -16.84 3.80 4.71
N GLU A 2 -16.88 2.56 5.18
CA GLU A 2 -15.70 1.74 5.42
C GLU A 2 -15.27 1.02 4.13
N LEU A 3 -14.03 0.53 4.06
CA LEU A 3 -13.51 -0.10 2.85
C LEU A 3 -14.34 -1.34 2.43
N ASN A 4 -14.78 -2.15 3.41
CA ASN A 4 -15.63 -3.32 3.18
C ASN A 4 -17.00 -2.98 2.56
N GLU A 5 -17.50 -1.76 2.74
CA GLU A 5 -18.73 -1.27 2.11
C GLU A 5 -18.49 -0.78 0.67
N LEU A 6 -17.29 -0.25 0.40
CA LEU A 6 -16.91 0.26 -0.92
C LEU A 6 -16.55 -0.85 -1.90
N LEU A 7 -15.87 -1.90 -1.43
CA LEU A 7 -15.35 -2.97 -2.27
C LEU A 7 -16.43 -3.68 -3.11
N PRO A 8 -17.60 -4.06 -2.57
CA PRO A 8 -18.67 -4.64 -3.39
C PRO A 8 -19.13 -3.71 -4.53
N LEU A 9 -19.22 -2.40 -4.27
CA LEU A 9 -19.61 -1.40 -5.27
C LEU A 9 -18.53 -1.27 -6.37
N ILE A 10 -17.26 -1.27 -5.96
CA ILE A 10 -16.12 -1.20 -6.88
C ILE A 10 -16.04 -2.45 -7.76
N ILE A 11 -16.21 -3.65 -7.17
CA ILE A 11 -16.09 -4.93 -7.89
C ILE A 11 -17.26 -5.14 -8.87
N ALA A 12 -18.46 -4.65 -8.54
CA ALA A 12 -19.64 -4.78 -9.38
C ALA A 12 -19.52 -4.03 -10.72
N ASP A 13 -18.74 -2.95 -10.78
CA ASP A 13 -18.48 -2.19 -12.00
C ASP A 13 -17.08 -2.51 -12.55
N LYS A 14 -17.02 -3.05 -13.77
CA LYS A 14 -15.75 -3.48 -14.40
C LYS A 14 -14.73 -2.35 -14.55
N GLN A 15 -15.18 -1.12 -14.83
CA GLN A 15 -14.29 0.02 -14.98
C GLN A 15 -13.76 0.48 -13.63
N LEU A 16 -14.60 0.54 -12.60
CA LEU A 16 -14.17 0.85 -11.24
C LEU A 16 -13.22 -0.22 -10.72
N HIS A 17 -13.52 -1.50 -10.97
CA HIS A 17 -12.67 -2.62 -10.54
C HIS A 17 -11.29 -2.57 -11.22
N ALA A 18 -11.24 -2.26 -12.52
CA ALA A 18 -9.99 -2.06 -13.24
C ALA A 18 -9.16 -0.89 -12.66
N LYS A 19 -9.81 0.24 -12.35
CA LYS A 19 -9.15 1.40 -11.71
C LYS A 19 -8.67 1.07 -10.30
N TRP A 20 -9.43 0.29 -9.53
CA TRP A 20 -9.04 -0.17 -8.20
C TRP A 20 -7.77 -1.00 -8.25
N LEU A 21 -7.72 -2.03 -9.10
CA LEU A 21 -6.52 -2.84 -9.31
C LEU A 21 -5.32 -2.00 -9.77
N ASN A 22 -5.55 -1.05 -10.67
CA ASN A 22 -4.51 -0.13 -11.13
C ASN A 22 -4.02 0.81 -10.00
N THR A 23 -4.90 1.15 -9.05
CA THR A 23 -4.59 1.99 -7.89
C THR A 23 -3.77 1.23 -6.85
N LEU A 24 -4.14 -0.01 -6.54
CA LEU A 24 -3.31 -0.88 -5.69
C LEU A 24 -1.95 -1.13 -6.33
N SER A 25 -1.91 -1.43 -7.64
CA SER A 25 -0.67 -1.62 -8.39
C SER A 25 0.26 -0.40 -8.33
N LEU A 26 -0.30 0.82 -8.38
CA LEU A 26 0.45 2.06 -8.19
C LEU A 26 1.07 2.13 -6.78
N MET A 27 0.31 1.75 -5.75
CA MET A 27 0.78 1.79 -4.36
C MET A 27 1.92 0.79 -4.14
N GLU A 28 1.77 -0.45 -4.59
CA GLU A 28 2.85 -1.46 -4.51
C GLU A 28 4.10 -1.02 -5.24
N ASN A 29 3.95 -0.51 -6.47
CA ASN A 29 5.10 0.01 -7.22
C ASN A 29 5.74 1.23 -6.54
N THR A 30 4.97 2.02 -5.81
CA THR A 30 5.49 3.16 -5.03
C THR A 30 6.24 2.67 -3.80
N GLY A 31 5.74 1.64 -3.11
CA GLY A 31 6.43 0.92 -2.04
C GLY A 31 7.78 0.38 -2.52
N ALA A 32 7.78 -0.44 -3.57
CA ALA A 32 8.98 -1.02 -4.18
C ALA A 32 10.06 0.04 -4.48
N ARG A 33 9.67 1.15 -5.13
CA ARG A 33 10.58 2.25 -5.45
C ARG A 33 11.13 2.96 -4.21
N LYS A 34 10.35 3.04 -3.13
CA LYS A 34 10.81 3.63 -1.87
C LYS A 34 11.81 2.72 -1.17
N ILE A 35 11.54 1.41 -1.14
CA ILE A 35 12.49 0.42 -0.61
C ILE A 35 13.80 0.53 -1.38
N SER A 36 13.77 0.52 -2.72
CA SER A 36 14.99 0.67 -3.51
C SER A 36 15.70 2.00 -3.32
N ALA A 37 14.98 3.10 -3.11
CA ALA A 37 15.59 4.39 -2.82
C ALA A 37 16.19 4.50 -1.40
N SER A 38 15.82 3.59 -0.49
CA SER A 38 16.35 3.51 0.87
C SER A 38 17.67 2.74 0.96
N GLU A 39 18.04 1.99 -0.08
CA GLU A 39 19.24 1.17 -0.15
C GLU A 39 20.52 2.00 0.10
N ASP A 40 21.43 1.44 0.90
CA ASP A 40 22.80 1.94 1.00
C ASP A 40 23.68 1.22 -0.02
N MET A 41 24.57 1.98 -0.67
CA MET A 41 25.41 1.45 -1.76
C MET A 41 26.38 0.35 -1.32
N GLU A 42 26.69 0.25 -0.02
CA GLU A 42 27.66 -0.72 0.52
C GLU A 42 26.99 -1.76 1.42
N THR A 43 25.93 -1.38 2.14
CA THR A 43 25.36 -2.22 3.21
C THR A 43 23.96 -2.76 2.93
N VAL A 44 23.46 -2.61 1.71
CA VAL A 44 22.17 -3.22 1.31
C VAL A 44 22.18 -4.73 1.59
N THR A 45 21.12 -5.21 2.25
CA THR A 45 21.00 -6.60 2.66
C THR A 45 20.17 -7.41 1.65
N TYR A 46 20.33 -8.73 1.71
CA TYR A 46 19.50 -9.66 0.93
C TYR A 46 18.00 -9.41 1.15
N ILE A 47 17.58 -9.13 2.40
CA ILE A 47 16.18 -8.92 2.75
C ILE A 47 15.61 -7.69 2.04
N ILE A 48 16.34 -6.57 2.03
CA ILE A 48 15.88 -5.34 1.36
C ILE A 48 15.70 -5.58 -0.15
N LEU A 49 16.66 -6.27 -0.79
CA LEU A 49 16.59 -6.59 -2.22
C LEU A 49 15.44 -7.54 -2.56
N LYS A 50 15.25 -8.57 -1.73
CA LYS A 50 14.14 -9.52 -1.86
C LYS A 50 12.80 -8.79 -1.78
N HIS A 51 12.63 -7.96 -0.74
CA HIS A 51 11.39 -7.22 -0.50
C HIS A 51 11.07 -6.27 -1.67
N ALA A 52 12.03 -5.46 -2.12
CA ALA A 52 11.82 -4.58 -3.28
C ALA A 52 11.42 -5.33 -4.55
N ALA A 53 12.00 -6.52 -4.79
CA ALA A 53 11.67 -7.35 -5.94
C ALA A 53 10.26 -7.95 -5.85
N GLU A 54 9.84 -8.36 -4.65
CA GLU A 54 8.50 -8.89 -4.37
C GLU A 54 7.44 -7.80 -4.51
N GLU A 55 7.67 -6.58 -4.04
CA GLU A 55 6.72 -5.47 -4.23
C GLU A 55 6.55 -5.05 -5.69
N HIS A 56 7.65 -5.06 -6.47
CA HIS A 56 7.55 -4.88 -7.91
C HIS A 56 6.72 -5.99 -8.58
N ARG A 57 6.82 -7.23 -8.08
CA ARG A 57 6.03 -8.36 -8.57
C ARG A 57 4.57 -8.22 -8.16
N HIS A 58 4.23 -7.77 -6.94
CA HIS A 58 2.86 -7.47 -6.53
C HIS A 58 2.22 -6.43 -7.45
N ALA A 59 2.93 -5.33 -7.71
CA ALA A 59 2.47 -4.29 -8.62
C ALA A 59 2.16 -4.83 -10.03
N PHE A 60 3.10 -5.61 -10.59
CA PHE A 60 2.93 -6.26 -11.88
C PHE A 60 1.75 -7.25 -11.88
N TYR A 61 1.63 -8.05 -10.83
CA TYR A 61 0.56 -9.05 -10.69
C TYR A 61 -0.82 -8.39 -10.67
N LEU A 62 -1.00 -7.30 -9.92
CA LEU A 62 -2.24 -6.53 -9.88
C LEU A 62 -2.61 -5.94 -11.25
N LYS A 63 -1.61 -5.43 -12.00
CA LYS A 63 -1.79 -5.00 -13.40
C LYS A 63 -2.31 -6.13 -14.28
N LYS A 64 -1.71 -7.32 -14.16
CA LYS A 64 -2.15 -8.51 -14.89
C LYS A 64 -3.57 -8.93 -14.52
N GLN A 65 -3.99 -8.74 -13.27
CA GLN A 65 -5.38 -9.04 -12.87
C GLN A 65 -6.41 -8.14 -13.57
N ILE A 66 -6.04 -6.94 -14.04
CA ILE A 66 -6.97 -6.03 -14.76
C ILE A 66 -7.55 -6.72 -15.99
N GLU A 67 -6.79 -7.55 -16.70
CA GLU A 67 -7.26 -8.30 -17.88
C GLU A 67 -8.51 -9.14 -17.57
N LYS A 68 -8.63 -9.62 -16.32
CA LYS A 68 -9.78 -10.44 -15.88
C LYS A 68 -11.06 -9.63 -15.66
N THR A 69 -10.96 -8.30 -15.58
CA THR A 69 -12.14 -7.40 -15.53
C THR A 69 -12.78 -7.23 -16.91
N GLY A 70 -12.04 -7.53 -17.99
CA GLY A 70 -12.46 -7.31 -19.38
C GLY A 70 -12.29 -5.85 -19.86
N ILE A 71 -11.53 -5.03 -19.13
CA ILE A 71 -11.20 -3.64 -19.48
C ILE A 71 -9.72 -3.55 -19.89
N ASP A 72 -9.45 -2.88 -21.02
CA ASP A 72 -8.09 -2.71 -21.57
C ASP A 72 -7.55 -1.26 -21.51
N THR A 73 -8.29 -0.38 -20.82
CA THR A 73 -7.98 1.07 -20.83
C THR A 73 -6.98 1.49 -19.75
N CYS A 74 -6.80 0.70 -18.68
CA CYS A 74 -5.95 1.06 -17.52
C CYS A 74 -4.45 0.76 -17.74
N GLN A 75 -3.90 1.22 -18.86
CA GLN A 75 -2.53 0.90 -19.30
C GLN A 75 -1.46 1.55 -18.42
N THR A 76 -1.70 2.79 -17.97
CA THR A 76 -0.73 3.57 -17.18
C THR A 76 -1.31 3.94 -15.82
N TYR A 77 -0.50 4.60 -14.98
CA TYR A 77 -0.98 5.26 -13.78
C TYR A 77 -1.46 6.69 -14.05
N ALA A 78 -1.97 7.03 -15.25
CA ALA A 78 -2.58 8.34 -15.48
C ALA A 78 -3.82 8.54 -14.59
N SER A 79 -4.09 9.78 -14.15
CA SER A 79 -5.11 10.05 -13.12
C SER A 79 -6.52 9.57 -13.49
N GLN A 80 -6.87 9.56 -14.78
CA GLN A 80 -8.16 9.05 -15.28
C GLN A 80 -8.35 7.53 -15.07
N TYR A 81 -7.26 6.78 -14.87
CA TYR A 81 -7.25 5.32 -14.68
C TYR A 81 -7.08 4.91 -13.21
N LEU A 82 -7.22 5.84 -12.28
CA LEU A 82 -7.06 5.59 -10.85
C LEU A 82 -8.32 6.01 -10.09
N LEU A 83 -8.51 5.42 -8.92
CA LEU A 83 -9.48 5.89 -7.93
C LEU A 83 -8.75 6.84 -6.97
N ALA A 84 -9.43 7.94 -6.61
CA ALA A 84 -8.90 9.01 -5.76
C ALA A 84 -7.43 9.40 -6.10
N PRO A 85 -7.09 9.73 -7.37
CA PRO A 85 -5.72 9.80 -7.86
C PRO A 85 -4.78 10.69 -7.06
N ALA A 86 -5.28 11.81 -6.51
CA ALA A 86 -4.47 12.68 -5.65
C ALA A 86 -4.07 11.94 -4.37
N TYR A 87 -5.04 11.44 -3.60
CA TYR A 87 -4.78 10.73 -2.35
C TYR A 87 -3.93 9.48 -2.57
N SER A 88 -4.24 8.69 -3.62
CA SER A 88 -3.52 7.44 -3.93
C SER A 88 -2.03 7.66 -4.21
N ARG A 89 -1.64 8.79 -4.84
CA ARG A 89 -0.22 9.11 -5.10
C ARG A 89 0.52 9.67 -3.89
N TYR A 90 -0.17 10.46 -3.08
CA TYR A 90 0.46 11.13 -1.95
C TYR A 90 0.56 10.24 -0.72
N TYR A 91 -0.25 9.18 -0.65
CA TYR A 91 -0.37 8.27 0.48
C TYR A 91 0.97 7.89 1.14
N LEU A 92 1.79 7.10 0.43
CA LEU A 92 3.05 6.59 0.97
C LEU A 92 4.11 7.67 1.15
N ASN A 93 4.06 8.74 0.33
CA ASN A 93 4.98 9.87 0.48
C ASN A 93 4.68 10.68 1.74
N GLN A 94 3.41 10.86 2.06
CA GLN A 94 3.00 11.57 3.26
C GLN A 94 3.34 10.76 4.52
N LEU A 95 3.12 9.44 4.48
CA LEU A 95 3.53 8.54 5.56
C LEU A 95 5.03 8.65 5.84
N ASP A 96 5.85 8.57 4.79
CA ASP A 96 7.30 8.71 4.88
C ASP A 96 7.74 10.07 5.45
N ILE A 97 7.11 11.17 5.02
CA ILE A 97 7.35 12.51 5.59
C ILE A 97 7.03 12.55 7.09
N ASP A 98 5.88 12.01 7.50
CA ASP A 98 5.42 12.08 8.89
C ASP A 98 6.28 11.21 9.82
N VAL A 99 6.65 10.01 9.37
CA VAL A 99 7.59 9.12 10.07
C VAL A 99 8.98 9.76 10.15
N CYS A 100 9.52 10.29 9.05
CA CYS A 100 10.79 11.00 9.06
C CYS A 100 10.79 12.19 10.04
N ARG A 101 9.70 12.95 10.11
CA ARG A 101 9.57 14.07 11.06
C ARG A 101 9.58 13.57 12.51
N TYR A 102 8.85 12.49 12.79
CA TYR A 102 8.85 11.84 14.10
C TYR A 102 10.25 11.37 14.52
N LEU A 103 10.93 10.62 13.65
CA LEU A 103 12.28 10.09 13.91
C LEU A 103 13.30 11.20 14.19
N LYS A 104 13.26 12.31 13.43
CA LYS A 104 14.11 13.48 13.67
C LYS A 104 13.83 14.14 15.02
N ASN A 105 12.58 14.19 15.44
CA ASN A 105 12.18 14.93 16.64
C ASN A 105 12.37 14.10 17.91
N GLU A 106 11.97 12.83 17.90
CA GLU A 106 12.00 11.97 19.09
C GLU A 106 13.35 11.26 19.26
N LEU A 107 13.89 10.70 18.17
CA LEU A 107 15.14 9.92 18.21
C LEU A 107 16.37 10.72 17.76
N LYS A 108 16.18 11.96 17.30
CA LYS A 108 17.25 12.85 16.81
C LYS A 108 18.09 12.25 15.67
N LEU A 109 17.54 11.30 14.93
CA LEU A 109 18.24 10.64 13.83
C LEU A 109 18.45 11.57 12.64
N THR A 110 19.58 11.41 11.96
CA THR A 110 19.90 12.16 10.73
C THR A 110 20.60 11.26 9.71
N GLY A 111 20.79 11.76 8.48
CA GLY A 111 21.62 11.10 7.47
C GLY A 111 21.17 9.66 7.15
N LYS A 112 22.11 8.72 7.21
CA LYS A 112 21.87 7.30 6.89
C LYS A 112 20.97 6.60 7.92
N GLU A 113 21.18 6.87 9.20
CA GLU A 113 20.40 6.27 10.29
C GLU A 113 18.93 6.63 10.20
N LEU A 114 18.63 7.90 9.92
CA LEU A 114 17.26 8.34 9.69
C LEU A 114 16.59 7.61 8.53
N ARG A 115 17.31 7.46 7.41
CA ARG A 115 16.78 6.80 6.21
C ARG A 115 16.46 5.33 6.49
N PHE A 116 17.36 4.63 7.18
CA PHE A 116 17.17 3.23 7.53
C PHE A 116 16.02 3.06 8.53
N ALA A 117 15.96 3.87 9.59
CA ALA A 117 14.86 3.84 10.55
C ALA A 117 13.51 4.19 9.90
N ALA A 118 13.50 5.13 8.95
CA ALA A 118 12.31 5.48 8.19
C ALA A 118 11.85 4.31 7.33
N TYR A 119 12.76 3.63 6.62
CA TYR A 119 12.46 2.40 5.91
C TYR A 119 11.78 1.37 6.82
N LEU A 120 12.39 1.03 7.97
CA LEU A 120 11.82 0.02 8.87
C LEU A 120 10.40 0.37 9.34
N LEU A 121 10.18 1.60 9.81
CA LEU A 121 8.89 2.00 10.36
C LEU A 121 7.81 2.21 9.30
N VAL A 122 8.18 2.81 8.15
CA VAL A 122 7.24 3.04 7.05
C VAL A 122 6.83 1.71 6.45
N THR A 123 7.80 0.84 6.13
CA THR A 123 7.52 -0.48 5.57
C THR A 123 6.65 -1.29 6.52
N TYR A 124 7.02 -1.42 7.80
CA TYR A 124 6.19 -2.11 8.78
C TYR A 124 4.73 -1.62 8.84
N ALA A 125 4.52 -0.30 8.84
CA ALA A 125 3.17 0.24 8.87
C ALA A 125 2.36 -0.09 7.60
N ILE A 126 3.04 -0.17 6.44
CA ILE A 126 2.43 -0.59 5.17
C ILE A 126 2.09 -2.08 5.21
N GLU A 127 3.00 -2.94 5.69
CA GLU A 127 2.78 -4.39 5.82
C GLU A 127 1.56 -4.69 6.72
N VAL A 128 1.45 -4.00 7.86
CA VAL A 128 0.27 -4.11 8.74
C VAL A 128 -1.02 -3.75 8.00
N ARG A 129 -0.98 -2.72 7.15
CA ARG A 129 -2.15 -2.36 6.32
C ARG A 129 -2.42 -3.40 5.24
N ALA A 130 -1.40 -3.96 4.61
CA ALA A 130 -1.55 -4.96 3.57
C ALA A 130 -2.16 -6.25 4.11
N ASP A 131 -1.70 -6.69 5.28
CA ASP A 131 -2.25 -7.82 6.06
C ASP A 131 -3.73 -7.63 6.39
N GLU A 132 -4.19 -6.40 6.63
CA GLU A 132 -5.62 -6.10 6.81
C GLU A 132 -6.40 -5.98 5.48
N LEU A 133 -5.84 -5.28 4.49
CA LEU A 133 -6.54 -4.87 3.27
C LEU A 133 -6.79 -6.06 2.33
N TYR A 134 -5.77 -6.88 2.08
CA TYR A 134 -5.86 -7.92 1.07
C TYR A 134 -6.82 -9.07 1.43
N PRO A 135 -6.90 -9.54 2.70
CA PRO A 135 -7.94 -10.50 3.10
C PRO A 135 -9.36 -9.97 2.91
N ILE A 136 -9.64 -8.73 3.31
CA ILE A 136 -10.95 -8.09 3.12
C ILE A 136 -11.29 -8.00 1.63
N TYR A 137 -10.31 -7.64 0.79
CA TYR A 137 -10.51 -7.59 -0.66
C TYR A 137 -10.73 -8.97 -1.26
N GLN A 138 -9.97 -9.99 -0.85
CA GLN A 138 -10.13 -11.36 -1.31
C GLN A 138 -11.52 -11.93 -0.94
N GLU A 139 -12.00 -11.66 0.26
CA GLU A 139 -13.36 -12.05 0.68
C GLU A 139 -14.42 -11.39 -0.20
N ALA A 140 -14.29 -10.08 -0.46
CA ALA A 140 -15.22 -9.37 -1.34
C ALA A 140 -15.20 -9.91 -2.79
N LEU A 141 -14.02 -10.30 -3.29
CA LEU A 141 -13.88 -10.93 -4.61
C LEU A 141 -14.58 -12.29 -4.68
N GLU A 142 -14.45 -13.11 -3.62
CA GLU A 142 -15.11 -14.41 -3.53
C GLU A 142 -16.63 -14.29 -3.45
N ASN A 143 -17.13 -13.38 -2.62
CA ASN A 143 -18.56 -13.09 -2.50
C ASN A 143 -19.18 -12.60 -3.82
N ALA A 144 -18.40 -11.87 -4.64
CA ALA A 144 -18.82 -11.41 -5.95
C ALA A 144 -18.62 -12.46 -7.08
N GLY A 145 -18.03 -13.62 -6.79
CA GLY A 145 -17.69 -14.62 -7.82
C GLY A 145 -16.67 -14.11 -8.85
N SER A 146 -15.79 -13.18 -8.45
CA SER A 146 -14.83 -12.55 -9.34
C SER A 146 -13.74 -13.53 -9.81
N LYS A 147 -13.25 -13.34 -11.04
CA LYS A 147 -12.10 -14.09 -11.58
C LYS A 147 -10.75 -13.57 -11.06
N VAL A 148 -10.74 -12.35 -10.55
CA VAL A 148 -9.58 -11.72 -9.90
C VAL A 148 -9.32 -12.40 -8.57
N ASN A 149 -8.05 -12.59 -8.22
CA ASN A 149 -7.65 -13.09 -6.91
C ASN A 149 -6.32 -12.47 -6.48
N VAL A 150 -6.15 -12.34 -5.17
CA VAL A 150 -4.97 -11.75 -4.52
C VAL A 150 -4.36 -12.67 -3.46
N LYS A 151 -4.77 -13.95 -3.42
CA LYS A 151 -4.27 -14.95 -2.44
C LYS A 151 -2.75 -15.09 -2.41
N SER A 152 -2.10 -14.97 -3.57
CA SER A 152 -0.63 -15.03 -3.64
C SER A 152 0.03 -13.83 -2.97
N ILE A 153 -0.60 -12.65 -3.02
CA ILE A 153 -0.09 -11.46 -2.33
C ILE A 153 -0.22 -11.69 -0.82
N ILE A 154 -1.40 -12.09 -0.34
CA ILE A 154 -1.64 -12.35 1.10
C ILE A 154 -0.55 -13.25 1.72
N LEU A 155 -0.23 -14.36 1.04
CA LEU A 155 0.80 -15.30 1.53
C LEU A 155 2.21 -14.67 1.61
N GLU A 156 2.51 -13.70 0.76
CA GLU A 156 3.81 -13.04 0.69
C GLU A 156 3.92 -11.94 1.76
N GLU A 157 2.86 -11.14 1.94
CA GLU A 157 2.76 -10.08 2.97
C GLU A 157 2.91 -10.64 4.40
N GLU A 158 2.38 -11.84 4.68
CA GLU A 158 2.56 -12.51 5.99
C GLU A 158 4.05 -12.70 6.33
N GLY A 159 4.87 -13.06 5.32
CA GLY A 159 6.30 -13.22 5.48
C GLY A 159 7.04 -11.89 5.63
N HIS A 160 6.64 -10.87 4.86
CA HIS A 160 7.21 -9.53 4.95
C HIS A 160 7.01 -8.90 6.32
N LEU A 161 5.81 -9.02 6.90
CA LEU A 161 5.50 -8.52 8.23
C LEU A 161 6.39 -9.17 9.31
N GLU A 162 6.58 -10.50 9.26
CA GLU A 162 7.47 -11.21 10.18
C GLU A 162 8.92 -10.72 10.06
N GLU A 163 9.41 -10.55 8.83
CA GLU A 163 10.76 -10.03 8.55
C GLU A 163 10.93 -8.60 9.11
N MET A 164 9.94 -7.72 8.95
CA MET A 164 9.97 -6.35 9.48
C MET A 164 9.97 -6.32 11.00
N ILE A 165 9.15 -7.16 11.66
CA ILE A 165 9.12 -7.27 13.13
C ILE A 165 10.50 -7.67 13.67
N ASN A 166 11.17 -8.64 13.03
CA ASN A 166 12.49 -9.09 13.46
C ASN A 166 13.57 -8.01 13.32
N GLN A 167 13.51 -7.22 12.23
CA GLN A 167 14.42 -6.08 12.06
C GLN A 167 14.14 -4.97 13.07
N LEU A 168 12.88 -4.67 13.36
CA LEU A 168 12.48 -3.66 14.35
C LEU A 168 12.94 -4.02 15.76
N LYS A 169 12.77 -5.29 16.19
CA LYS A 169 13.28 -5.81 17.47
C LYS A 169 14.79 -5.63 17.62
N SER A 170 15.53 -5.78 16.51
CA SER A 170 16.98 -5.59 16.49
C SER A 170 17.37 -4.11 16.48
N PHE A 171 16.54 -3.25 15.89
CA PHE A 171 16.78 -1.82 15.76
C PHE A 171 16.63 -1.06 17.08
N SER A 172 15.62 -1.37 17.89
CA SER A 172 15.39 -0.68 19.16
C SER A 172 14.70 -1.60 20.20
N PRO A 173 15.08 -1.55 21.49
CA PRO A 173 14.32 -2.23 22.53
C PRO A 173 12.89 -1.69 22.66
N ASP A 174 12.67 -0.41 22.34
CA ASP A 174 11.38 0.27 22.41
C ASP A 174 10.67 0.32 21.04
N TRP A 175 11.02 -0.60 20.12
CA TRP A 175 10.54 -0.60 18.74
C TRP A 175 9.01 -0.56 18.64
N GLU A 176 8.28 -1.23 19.54
CA GLU A 176 6.81 -1.26 19.55
C GLU A 176 6.22 0.15 19.69
N THR A 177 6.85 1.02 20.48
CA THR A 177 6.40 2.42 20.65
C THR A 177 6.54 3.20 19.35
N HIS A 178 7.66 3.03 18.65
CA HIS A 178 7.91 3.70 17.37
C HIS A 178 7.03 3.13 16.26
N ALA A 179 6.86 1.82 16.23
CA ALA A 179 6.00 1.10 15.30
C ALA A 179 4.53 1.51 15.45
N ALA A 180 4.02 1.56 16.69
CA ALA A 180 2.67 2.04 16.97
C ALA A 180 2.46 3.48 16.49
N LYS A 181 3.49 4.33 16.57
CA LYS A 181 3.39 5.70 16.04
C LYS A 181 3.29 5.74 14.52
N ALA A 182 4.07 4.92 13.82
CA ALA A 182 4.02 4.79 12.36
C ALA A 182 2.65 4.25 11.90
N VAL A 183 2.14 3.21 12.56
CA VAL A 183 0.80 2.66 12.30
C VAL A 183 -0.29 3.70 12.53
N ALA A 184 -0.18 4.54 13.57
CA ALA A 184 -1.15 5.62 13.79
C ALA A 184 -1.14 6.67 12.67
N PHE A 185 0.02 7.01 12.11
CA PHE A 185 0.10 7.89 10.95
C PHE A 185 -0.52 7.24 9.71
N GLU A 186 -0.18 5.98 9.46
CA GLU A 186 -0.75 5.17 8.37
C GLU A 186 -2.27 5.13 8.47
N SER A 187 -2.82 4.76 9.63
CA SER A 187 -4.27 4.63 9.83
C SER A 187 -5.01 5.95 9.58
N SER A 188 -4.43 7.07 10.00
CA SER A 188 -4.98 8.41 9.70
C SER A 188 -4.99 8.71 8.19
N LEU A 189 -3.94 8.32 7.47
CA LEU A 189 -3.88 8.48 6.01
C LEU A 189 -4.84 7.53 5.30
N PHE A 190 -4.96 6.28 5.78
CA PHE A 190 -5.88 5.27 5.29
C PHE A 190 -7.32 5.78 5.31
N ASN A 191 -7.76 6.27 6.46
CA ASN A 191 -9.12 6.78 6.62
C ASN A 191 -9.43 7.95 5.69
N LYS A 192 -8.46 8.84 5.45
CA LYS A 192 -8.60 9.93 4.47
C LYS A 192 -8.69 9.40 3.04
N TRP A 193 -7.88 8.39 2.70
CA TRP A 193 -7.92 7.76 1.39
C TRP A 193 -9.26 7.04 1.15
N VAL A 194 -9.75 6.25 2.11
CA VAL A 194 -11.06 5.59 2.06
C VAL A 194 -12.20 6.61 1.91
N SER A 195 -12.13 7.72 2.63
CA SER A 195 -13.11 8.82 2.49
C SER A 195 -13.10 9.40 1.07
N ALA A 196 -11.91 9.67 0.51
CA ALA A 196 -11.76 10.18 -0.85
C ALA A 196 -12.22 9.16 -1.92
N LEU A 197 -12.05 7.85 -1.68
CA LEU A 197 -12.62 6.82 -2.53
C LEU A 197 -14.15 6.91 -2.52
N ALA A 198 -14.77 6.96 -1.35
CA ALA A 198 -16.22 7.06 -1.20
C ALA A 198 -16.78 8.29 -1.94
N GLU A 199 -16.17 9.46 -1.78
CA GLU A 199 -16.54 10.67 -2.51
C GLU A 199 -16.44 10.47 -4.03
N SER A 200 -15.34 9.89 -4.52
CA SER A 200 -15.15 9.65 -5.95
C SER A 200 -16.20 8.72 -6.58
N LEU A 201 -16.72 7.77 -5.80
CA LEU A 201 -17.79 6.87 -6.24
C LEU A 201 -19.15 7.59 -6.29
N GLN A 202 -19.44 8.49 -5.35
CA GLN A 202 -20.70 9.25 -5.34
C GLN A 202 -20.80 10.20 -6.56
N PHE A 203 -19.70 10.87 -6.93
CA PHE A 203 -19.66 11.71 -8.13
C PHE A 203 -19.85 10.91 -9.43
N SER A 204 -19.41 9.65 -9.46
CA SER A 204 -19.55 8.78 -10.62
C SER A 204 -20.99 8.33 -10.86
N VAL A 205 -21.80 8.19 -9.79
CA VAL A 205 -23.23 7.85 -9.88
C VAL A 205 -24.08 9.06 -10.26
N GLY A 206 -23.75 10.26 -9.77
CA GLY A 206 -24.49 11.50 -10.05
C GLY A 206 -24.29 12.09 -11.45
N SER A 207 -23.34 11.59 -12.23
CA SER A 207 -23.04 12.05 -13.60
C SER A 207 -23.69 11.21 -14.71
N LEU A 208 -24.51 10.22 -14.32
CA LEU A 208 -25.32 9.37 -15.21
C LEU A 208 -26.82 9.70 -15.14
N GLN A 209 -27.21 10.80 -14.50
CA GLN A 209 -28.56 11.40 -14.53
C GLN A 209 -28.54 12.71 -15.31
#